data_AF-A0A4P7YVE1-F1
#
_entry.id   AF-A0A4P7YVE1-F1
#
_cell.length_a   1.000
_cell.length_b   1.000
_cell.length_c   1.000
_cell.angle_alpha   90.00
_cell.angle_beta   90.00
_cell.angle_gamma   90.00
#
_symmetry.space_group_name_H-M   'P 1'
#
loop_
_entity.id
_entity.type
_entity.pdbx_description
1 polymer ?
#
loop_
_entity_poly.entity_id
_entity_poly.type
_entity_poly.pdbx_seq_one_letter_code
_entity_poly.pdbx_strand_id
1 'polypeptide(L)'
;MTIEPPPDDRIPELYADGVFDIGFGNGMVRIDLFSLSALRKDANGQPLPAIRQRVVMSLPGFLASLSALEGMRQRLEAAGVLPPGAGAVPVPAPASAVPAFQSPVQAPIQPATSSPAPPATPPGRPRSPNFG
;
A
#
# COMPACT_ATOMS: atom_id res chain seq x y z
N MET A 1 -18.38 -42.14 6.80
CA MET A 1 -17.07 -41.62 7.22
C MET A 1 -17.28 -40.21 7.70
N THR A 2 -17.65 -40.04 8.98
CA THR A 2 -17.73 -38.71 9.61
C THR A 2 -16.30 -38.26 9.84
N ILE A 3 -15.87 -37.20 9.15
CA ILE A 3 -14.61 -36.54 9.45
C ILE A 3 -14.90 -35.67 10.66
N GLU A 4 -14.49 -36.14 11.83
CA GLU A 4 -14.53 -35.36 13.07
C GLU A 4 -13.65 -34.12 12.87
N PRO A 5 -14.16 -32.90 13.13
CA PRO A 5 -13.35 -31.70 13.04
C PRO A 5 -12.16 -31.83 14.01
N PRO A 6 -10.94 -31.45 13.60
CA PRO A 6 -9.78 -31.54 14.48
C PRO A 6 -10.04 -30.73 15.76
N PRO A 7 -9.57 -31.21 16.93
CA PRO A 7 -9.76 -30.51 18.19
C PRO A 7 -9.17 -29.10 18.10
N ASP A 8 -9.96 -28.08 18.45
CA ASP A 8 -9.64 -26.66 18.39
C ASP A 8 -8.39 -26.24 19.21
N ASP A 9 -7.81 -27.16 19.99
CA ASP A 9 -6.73 -26.89 20.95
C ASP A 9 -5.32 -26.81 20.36
N ARG A 10 -5.10 -27.14 19.08
CA ARG A 10 -3.79 -27.00 18.44
C ARG A 10 -3.76 -25.79 17.54
N ILE A 11 -3.44 -24.65 18.13
CA ILE A 11 -3.14 -23.43 17.37
C ILE A 11 -1.86 -23.70 16.57
N PRO A 12 -1.90 -23.70 15.22
CA PRO A 12 -0.71 -23.93 14.42
C PRO A 12 0.28 -22.78 14.63
N GLU A 13 1.53 -23.13 14.93
CA GLU A 13 2.59 -22.14 15.07
C GLU A 13 3.10 -21.69 13.69
N LEU A 14 3.27 -20.37 13.54
CA LEU A 14 3.85 -19.77 12.36
C LEU A 14 5.09 -18.97 12.75
N TYR A 15 6.24 -19.36 12.20
CA TYR A 15 7.43 -18.53 12.26
C TYR A 15 7.30 -17.32 11.32
N ALA A 16 7.62 -16.13 11.83
CA ALA A 16 7.71 -14.89 11.06
C ALA A 16 8.96 -14.12 11.51
N ASP A 17 9.70 -13.57 10.55
CA ASP A 17 10.84 -12.68 10.84
C ASP A 17 10.36 -11.31 11.32
N GLY A 18 9.17 -10.90 10.89
CA GLY A 18 8.54 -9.66 11.35
C GLY A 18 7.29 -9.28 10.56
N VAL A 19 6.95 -8.00 10.67
CA VAL A 19 5.83 -7.37 9.94
C VAL A 19 6.35 -6.72 8.67
N PHE A 20 5.74 -7.03 7.54
CA PHE A 20 6.03 -6.47 6.24
C PHE A 20 5.25 -5.19 5.99
N ASP A 21 3.94 -5.20 6.28
CA ASP A 21 3.04 -4.07 6.10
C ASP A 21 1.94 -4.05 7.16
N ILE A 22 1.45 -2.86 7.48
CA ILE A 22 0.26 -2.64 8.32
C ILE A 22 -0.66 -1.68 7.60
N GLY A 23 -1.83 -2.18 7.20
CA GLY A 23 -2.87 -1.39 6.53
C GLY A 23 -4.11 -1.20 7.41
N PHE A 24 -4.76 -0.04 7.28
CA PHE A 24 -6.08 0.21 7.87
C PHE A 24 -7.10 0.54 6.77
N GLY A 25 -8.24 -0.14 6.80
CA GLY A 25 -9.32 0.10 5.84
C GLY A 25 -10.58 -0.63 6.22
N ASN A 26 -11.73 -0.04 5.89
CA ASN A 26 -13.05 -0.60 6.20
C ASN A 26 -13.23 -0.93 7.70
N GLY A 27 -12.63 -0.13 8.60
CA GLY A 27 -12.68 -0.35 10.05
C GLY A 27 -11.81 -1.50 10.58
N MET A 28 -10.99 -2.11 9.72
CA MET A 28 -10.15 -3.25 10.05
C MET A 28 -8.67 -2.92 9.87
N VAL A 29 -7.83 -3.51 10.72
CA VAL A 29 -6.38 -3.50 10.59
C VAL A 29 -5.93 -4.81 9.96
N ARG A 30 -5.03 -4.73 8.99
CA ARG A 30 -4.40 -5.87 8.31
C ARG A 30 -2.90 -5.81 8.56
N ILE A 31 -2.33 -6.89 9.07
CA ILE A 31 -0.90 -7.02 9.35
C ILE A 31 -0.38 -8.16 8.49
N ASP A 32 0.58 -7.86 7.62
CA ASP A 32 1.25 -8.86 6.80
C ASP A 32 2.52 -9.32 7.49
N LEU A 33 2.59 -10.58 7.88
CA LEU A 33 3.77 -11.21 8.44
C LEU A 33 4.62 -11.82 7.31
N PHE A 34 5.93 -11.63 7.36
CA PHE A 34 6.84 -12.19 6.37
C PHE A 34 7.93 -13.06 6.98
N SER A 35 8.50 -13.89 6.12
CA SER A 35 9.82 -14.48 6.36
C SER A 35 10.71 -14.31 5.14
N LEU A 36 12.02 -14.30 5.35
CA LEU A 36 13.00 -14.33 4.27
C LEU A 36 12.89 -15.65 3.49
N SER A 37 12.80 -15.55 2.17
CA SER A 37 12.65 -16.71 1.29
C SER A 37 13.98 -17.42 1.07
N ALA A 38 14.04 -18.71 1.39
CA ALA A 38 15.19 -19.55 1.05
C ALA A 38 15.37 -19.73 -0.47
N LEU A 39 14.30 -19.60 -1.25
CA LEU A 39 14.27 -19.92 -2.68
C LEU A 39 14.32 -18.68 -3.59
N ARG A 40 13.82 -17.54 -3.13
CA ARG A 40 13.75 -16.30 -3.91
C ARG A 40 14.82 -15.35 -3.42
N LYS A 41 15.73 -14.98 -4.31
CA LYS A 41 16.84 -14.07 -4.04
C LYS A 41 16.83 -12.90 -5.01
N ASP A 42 17.37 -11.76 -4.59
CA ASP A 42 17.60 -10.60 -5.44
C ASP A 42 18.85 -10.79 -6.33
N ALA A 43 19.17 -9.76 -7.12
CA ALA A 43 20.35 -9.77 -8.00
C ALA A 43 21.69 -9.85 -7.24
N ASN A 44 21.71 -9.49 -5.95
CA ASN A 44 22.88 -9.57 -5.08
C ASN A 44 22.94 -10.89 -4.29
N GLY A 45 22.01 -11.82 -4.55
CA GLY A 45 21.92 -13.10 -3.86
C GLY A 45 21.28 -13.05 -2.48
N GLN A 46 20.69 -11.91 -2.09
CA GLN A 46 20.03 -11.75 -0.79
C GLN A 46 18.61 -12.32 -0.80
N PRO A 47 18.17 -13.04 0.24
CA PRO A 47 16.80 -13.56 0.37
C PRO A 47 15.76 -12.45 0.26
N LEU A 48 14.73 -12.67 -0.57
CA LEU A 48 13.60 -11.75 -0.69
C LEU A 48 12.55 -12.05 0.38
N PRO A 49 11.91 -11.02 0.97
CA PRO A 49 10.80 -11.22 1.89
C PRO A 49 9.61 -11.89 1.18
N ALA A 50 9.00 -12.88 1.84
CA ALA A 50 7.81 -13.57 1.38
C ALA A 50 6.73 -13.52 2.46
N ILE A 51 5.54 -13.01 2.10
CA ILE A 51 4.39 -12.99 3.00
C ILE A 51 3.99 -14.42 3.35
N ARG A 52 3.89 -14.70 4.65
CA ARG A 52 3.51 -16.01 5.18
C ARG A 52 2.08 -16.03 5.69
N GLN A 53 1.63 -14.93 6.29
CA GLN A 53 0.30 -14.83 6.86
C GLN A 53 -0.16 -13.38 6.89
N ARG A 54 -1.43 -13.18 6.59
CA ARG A 54 -2.13 -11.92 6.87
C ARG A 54 -3.00 -12.12 8.10
N VAL A 55 -2.81 -11.29 9.11
CA VAL A 55 -3.68 -11.19 10.27
C VAL A 55 -4.62 -10.03 10.03
N VAL A 56 -5.92 -10.26 10.18
CA VAL A 56 -6.94 -9.21 10.05
C VAL A 56 -7.71 -9.11 11.36
N MET A 57 -7.77 -7.92 11.93
CA MET A 57 -8.42 -7.69 13.22
C MET A 57 -9.18 -6.37 13.24
N SER A 58 -10.11 -6.24 14.18
CA SER A 58 -10.82 -4.97 14.40
C SER A 58 -9.89 -3.93 15.03
N LEU A 59 -10.24 -2.64 14.92
CA LEU A 59 -9.50 -1.57 15.58
C LEU A 59 -9.35 -1.79 17.12
N PRO A 60 -10.40 -2.18 17.87
CA PRO A 60 -10.24 -2.51 19.29
C PRO A 60 -9.28 -3.68 19.55
N GLY A 61 -9.34 -4.74 18.72
CA GLY A 61 -8.43 -5.88 18.84
C GLY A 61 -6.97 -5.50 18.59
N PHE A 62 -6.73 -4.59 17.64
CA PHE A 62 -5.40 -4.04 17.38
C PHE A 62 -4.86 -3.25 18.58
N LEU A 63 -5.66 -2.35 19.16
CA LEU A 63 -5.24 -1.57 20.34
C LEU A 63 -4.93 -2.47 21.55
N ALA A 64 -5.73 -3.50 21.78
CA ALA A 64 -5.44 -4.50 22.81
C ALA A 64 -4.14 -5.26 22.53
N SER A 65 -3.90 -5.64 21.27
CA SER A 65 -2.66 -6.32 20.86
C SER A 65 -1.44 -5.42 21.05
N LEU A 66 -1.53 -4.13 20.70
CA LEU A 66 -0.46 -3.15 20.92
C LEU A 66 -0.08 -3.06 22.40
N SER A 67 -1.06 -2.94 23.29
CA SER A 67 -0.81 -2.91 24.73
C SER A 67 -0.13 -4.19 25.23
N ALA A 68 -0.53 -5.36 24.72
CA ALA A 68 0.09 -6.63 25.07
C ALA A 68 1.56 -6.71 24.59
N LEU A 69 1.85 -6.24 23.38
CA LEU A 69 3.20 -6.18 22.82
C LEU A 69 4.10 -5.21 23.60
N GLU A 70 3.59 -4.05 24.00
CA GLU A 70 4.32 -3.09 24.85
C GLU A 70 4.62 -3.69 26.24
N GLY A 71 3.65 -4.38 26.84
CA GLY A 71 3.84 -5.09 28.10
C GLY A 71 4.88 -6.21 27.98
N MET A 72 4.92 -6.92 26.85
CA MET A 72 5.96 -7.92 26.57
C MET A 72 7.34 -7.26 26.47
N ARG A 73 7.47 -6.15 25.75
CA ARG A 73 8.73 -5.39 25.68
C ARG A 73 9.25 -5.02 27.06
N GLN A 74 8.40 -4.46 27.93
CA GLN A 74 8.78 -4.07 29.29
C GLN A 74 9.30 -5.27 30.11
N ARG A 75 8.68 -6.45 29.95
CA ARG A 75 9.16 -7.68 30.60
C ARG A 75 10.51 -8.12 30.08
N LEU A 76 10.75 -8.02 28.77
CA LEU A 76 12.05 -8.35 28.16
C LEU A 76 13.16 -7.38 28.59
N GLU A 77 12.86 -6.09 28.73
CA GLU A 77 13.78 -5.09 29.30
C GLU A 77 14.10 -5.41 30.77
N ALA A 78 13.07 -5.69 31.58
CA ALA A 78 13.25 -6.04 32.99
C ALA A 78 14.05 -7.35 33.19
N ALA A 79 13.94 -8.29 32.26
CA ALA A 79 14.71 -9.53 32.25
C ALA A 79 16.15 -9.36 31.72
N GLY A 80 16.53 -8.16 31.25
CA GLY A 80 17.85 -7.88 30.68
C GLY A 80 18.09 -8.48 29.29
N VAL A 81 17.03 -8.97 28.63
CA VAL A 81 17.11 -9.53 27.27
C VAL A 81 17.21 -8.41 26.22
N LEU A 82 16.59 -7.26 26.50
CA LEU A 82 16.55 -6.10 25.63
C LEU A 82 17.19 -4.89 26.35
N PRO A 83 18.13 -4.15 25.71
CA PRO A 83 18.62 -2.90 26.30
C PRO A 83 17.49 -1.87 26.47
N PRO A 84 17.56 -1.00 27.50
CA PRO A 84 16.51 -0.02 27.77
C PRO A 84 16.28 0.89 26.56
N GLY A 85 15.04 1.01 26.10
CA GLY A 85 14.68 1.88 24.99
C GLY A 85 15.02 1.34 23.60
N ALA A 86 15.46 0.08 23.49
CA ALA A 86 15.60 -0.56 22.19
C ALA A 86 14.21 -0.80 21.57
N GLY A 87 14.06 -0.38 20.31
CA GLY A 87 12.79 -0.39 19.58
C GLY A 87 12.24 0.99 19.24
N ALA A 88 12.79 2.07 19.82
CA ALA A 88 12.60 3.42 19.31
C ALA A 88 13.45 3.62 18.04
N VAL A 89 13.05 3.00 16.92
CA VAL A 89 13.60 3.43 15.63
C VAL A 89 13.21 4.91 15.46
N PRO A 90 14.17 5.81 15.19
CA PRO A 90 13.85 7.21 14.96
C PRO A 90 12.95 7.26 13.73
N VAL A 91 11.69 7.62 13.93
CA VAL A 91 10.80 7.98 12.82
C VAL A 91 11.50 9.14 12.11
N PRO A 92 11.93 8.99 10.83
CA PRO A 92 12.45 10.14 10.10
C PRO A 92 11.35 11.20 10.10
N ALA A 93 11.68 12.39 10.58
CA ALA A 93 10.76 13.53 10.55
C ALA A 93 10.17 13.65 9.13
N PRO A 94 8.85 13.79 8.96
CA PRO A 94 8.27 13.96 7.65
C PRO A 94 8.89 15.21 7.03
N ALA A 95 9.71 15.01 5.98
CA ALA A 95 10.12 16.09 5.12
C ALA A 95 8.83 16.74 4.58
N SER A 96 8.60 17.97 5.02
CA SER A 96 7.62 18.95 4.54
C SER A 96 6.50 18.36 3.66
N ALA A 97 5.35 18.12 4.27
CA ALA A 97 4.11 17.94 3.55
C ALA A 97 3.88 19.11 2.58
N VAL A 98 3.97 18.85 1.28
CA VAL A 98 3.29 19.67 0.26
C VAL A 98 1.82 19.27 0.28
N PRO A 99 0.88 20.15 0.68
CA PRO A 99 -0.53 19.83 0.60
C PRO A 99 -0.98 20.00 -0.86
N ALA A 100 -0.92 18.93 -1.65
CA ALA A 100 -1.60 18.88 -2.95
C ALA A 100 -3.01 18.30 -2.76
N PHE A 101 -3.85 19.02 -2.03
CA PHE A 101 -5.31 18.89 -2.12
C PHE A 101 -5.92 20.28 -2.32
N GLN A 102 -5.86 20.81 -3.54
CA GLN A 102 -6.82 21.83 -3.96
C GLN A 102 -7.27 21.50 -5.37
N SER A 103 -8.43 20.87 -5.48
CA SER A 103 -9.30 21.04 -6.63
C SER A 103 -10.20 22.23 -6.32
N PRO A 104 -10.05 23.40 -6.97
CA PRO A 104 -11.12 24.37 -7.00
C PRO A 104 -12.08 24.00 -8.13
N VAL A 105 -13.24 23.52 -7.70
CA VAL A 105 -14.58 23.70 -8.26
C VAL A 105 -14.67 24.64 -9.48
N GLN A 106 -15.31 24.10 -10.52
CA GLN A 106 -15.83 24.73 -11.72
C GLN A 106 -17.04 25.67 -11.43
N ALA A 107 -17.08 26.89 -12.01
CA ALA A 107 -18.27 27.72 -12.36
C ALA A 107 -17.84 29.11 -12.93
N PRO A 108 -18.68 29.93 -13.62
CA PRO A 108 -19.64 29.70 -14.72
C PRO A 108 -19.44 30.68 -15.95
N ILE A 109 -19.87 30.27 -17.17
CA ILE A 109 -20.30 31.02 -18.41
C ILE A 109 -20.18 32.58 -18.47
N GLN A 110 -19.50 33.28 -19.43
CA GLN A 110 -19.84 33.68 -20.86
C GLN A 110 -19.03 34.99 -21.25
N PRO A 111 -19.04 35.63 -22.47
CA PRO A 111 -19.33 35.25 -23.87
C PRO A 111 -18.17 35.61 -24.89
N ALA A 112 -18.40 35.41 -26.20
CA ALA A 112 -17.46 35.37 -27.33
C ALA A 112 -16.81 36.69 -27.83
N THR A 113 -15.62 36.61 -28.50
CA THR A 113 -15.25 37.39 -29.73
C THR A 113 -14.01 36.82 -30.48
N SER A 114 -14.21 36.52 -31.78
CA SER A 114 -13.31 36.63 -32.96
C SER A 114 -11.98 35.84 -33.14
N SER A 115 -11.99 35.04 -34.23
CA SER A 115 -10.96 34.34 -35.04
C SER A 115 -9.82 35.22 -35.61
N PRO A 116 -8.88 34.78 -36.51
CA PRO A 116 -8.74 33.50 -37.23
C PRO A 116 -7.32 32.89 -37.42
N ALA A 117 -7.29 31.65 -37.92
CA ALA A 117 -6.13 30.89 -38.42
C ALA A 117 -5.84 31.18 -39.91
N PRO A 118 -4.60 30.98 -40.42
CA PRO A 118 -4.27 31.25 -41.82
C PRO A 118 -4.73 30.14 -42.80
N PRO A 119 -4.89 30.48 -44.09
CA PRO A 119 -5.76 29.77 -45.03
C PRO A 119 -5.07 28.64 -45.83
N ALA A 120 -5.84 27.61 -46.15
CA ALA A 120 -5.56 26.66 -47.23
C ALA A 120 -6.11 27.19 -48.55
N THR A 121 -5.30 27.17 -49.61
CA THR A 121 -5.64 27.60 -50.97
C THR A 121 -6.18 26.43 -51.82
N PRO A 122 -7.37 26.55 -52.43
CA PRO A 122 -7.74 25.87 -53.68
C PRO A 122 -7.67 26.90 -54.83
N PRO A 123 -7.44 26.52 -56.11
CA PRO A 123 -8.52 25.90 -56.90
C PRO A 123 -8.07 24.98 -58.06
N GLY A 124 -8.99 24.13 -58.51
CA GLY A 124 -8.89 23.42 -59.80
C GLY A 124 -10.25 22.90 -60.23
N ARG A 125 -10.93 23.63 -61.11
CA ARG A 125 -12.28 23.35 -61.65
C ARG A 125 -12.31 22.10 -62.54
N PRO A 126 -13.50 21.49 -62.74
CA PRO A 126 -13.67 20.27 -63.52
C PRO A 126 -13.72 20.55 -65.02
N ARG A 127 -13.26 19.59 -65.83
CA ARG A 127 -13.59 19.50 -67.26
C ARG A 127 -14.01 18.08 -67.59
N SER A 128 -15.29 17.92 -67.92
CA SER A 128 -15.87 16.79 -68.65
C SER A 128 -15.57 16.93 -70.17
N PRO A 129 -16.17 16.09 -71.03
CA PRO A 129 -15.69 14.81 -71.57
C PRO A 129 -15.22 14.92 -73.05
N ASN A 130 -14.48 13.93 -73.60
CA ASN A 130 -14.82 13.25 -74.88
C ASN A 130 -13.71 12.43 -75.58
N PHE A 131 -14.20 11.36 -76.24
CA PHE A 131 -13.79 10.69 -77.49
C PHE A 131 -12.40 10.04 -77.64
N GLY A 132 -12.43 8.73 -77.98
CA GLY A 132 -11.32 7.91 -78.46
C GLY A 132 -11.60 6.43 -78.25
#